data_AF-A0A955ZV53-F1
#
_entry.id   AF-A0A955ZV53-F1
#
_cell.length_a   1.000
_cell.length_b   1.000
_cell.length_c   1.000
_cell.angle_alpha   90.00
_cell.angle_beta   90.00
_cell.angle_gamma   90.00
#
_symmetry.space_group_name_H-M   'P 1'
#
loop_
_entity.id
_entity.type
_entity.pdbx_description
1 polymer ?
#
loop_
_entity_poly.entity_id
_entity_poly.type
_entity_poly.pdbx_seq_one_letter_code
_entity_poly.pdbx_strand_id
1 'polypeptide(L)'
;MRKDKDRYWDCLDQAMEASHGGRIEEALAWLDEALRVHPDGAEAHNGRGEILWDDGRVDEALIEFDRAILADPKFTAAHLNRIELLIEELGEFPTAVRLADELLSGRSKLPRPDRLLQAEVYYLKSKALFYQDDLEGALFLVRRAAKAGGEVGLYCAFEGQVLFELGQYGEARRVLERGVAIDPDSAHTVYHLGLVLERLEDEGEPATATGVGLESARQAFERANALDPQQFPMPFEIEDAAFARAVDLAIENLPRSIREQIDGVAVVVEDFPTLDLVRKERISPQTLGLFMGVPKTEALMTDQPLDLDRILLFKRNLEKICQDEEDLIDQIQVTVRHEVGHYLGLDEDDLERLGLA
;
A
#
# COMPACT_ATOMS: atom_id res chain seq x y z
N MET A 1 16.62 -43.32 -11.65
CA MET A 1 17.44 -42.09 -11.63
C MET A 1 17.19 -41.16 -12.81
N ARG A 2 17.38 -41.54 -14.09
CA ARG A 2 17.09 -40.63 -15.22
C ARG A 2 15.58 -40.41 -15.43
N LYS A 3 14.81 -41.50 -15.47
CA LYS A 3 13.33 -41.47 -15.59
C LYS A 3 12.61 -40.73 -14.44
N ASP A 4 13.14 -40.83 -13.22
CA ASP A 4 12.52 -40.18 -12.05
C ASP A 4 12.78 -38.67 -12.06
N LYS A 5 13.97 -38.24 -12.52
CA LYS A 5 14.27 -36.82 -12.72
C LYS A 5 13.38 -36.22 -13.81
N ASP A 6 13.22 -36.93 -14.94
CA ASP A 6 12.35 -36.48 -16.02
C ASP A 6 10.89 -36.34 -15.52
N ARG A 7 10.41 -37.30 -14.70
CA ARG A 7 9.08 -37.25 -14.11
C ARG A 7 8.85 -36.08 -13.14
N TYR A 8 9.85 -35.69 -12.34
CA TYR A 8 9.72 -34.54 -11.42
C TYR A 8 9.44 -33.25 -12.19
N TRP A 9 10.25 -32.95 -13.21
CA TRP A 9 10.07 -31.75 -14.03
C TRP A 9 8.77 -31.80 -14.84
N ASP A 10 8.39 -32.96 -15.37
CA ASP A 10 7.09 -33.13 -16.03
C ASP A 10 5.93 -32.77 -15.07
N CYS A 11 6.01 -33.15 -13.79
CA CYS A 11 4.96 -32.82 -12.82
C CYS A 11 4.93 -31.32 -12.50
N LEU A 12 6.09 -30.66 -12.41
CA LEU A 12 6.15 -29.20 -12.24
C LEU A 12 5.54 -28.44 -13.42
N ASP A 13 5.85 -28.88 -14.64
CA ASP A 13 5.29 -28.27 -15.86
C ASP A 13 3.76 -28.42 -15.89
N GLN A 14 3.23 -29.60 -15.53
CA GLN A 14 1.79 -29.83 -15.43
C GLN A 14 1.13 -29.03 -14.31
N ALA A 15 1.80 -28.87 -13.16
CA ALA A 15 1.31 -28.01 -12.09
C ALA A 15 1.19 -26.55 -12.54
N MET A 16 2.22 -26.03 -13.21
CA MET A 16 2.22 -24.67 -13.74
C MET A 16 1.13 -24.47 -14.80
N GLU A 17 0.93 -25.45 -15.70
CA GLU A 17 -0.14 -25.41 -16.71
C GLU A 17 -1.55 -25.44 -16.07
N ALA A 18 -1.73 -26.25 -15.03
CA ALA A 18 -2.98 -26.31 -14.28
C ALA A 18 -3.25 -25.01 -13.52
N SER A 19 -2.24 -24.44 -12.86
CA SER A 19 -2.33 -23.18 -12.14
C SER A 19 -2.71 -22.02 -13.06
N HIS A 20 -1.99 -21.83 -14.19
CA HIS A 20 -2.34 -20.81 -15.18
C HIS A 20 -3.76 -20.97 -15.76
N GLY A 21 -4.30 -22.20 -15.73
CA GLY A 21 -5.66 -22.50 -16.14
C GLY A 21 -6.71 -22.39 -15.03
N GLY A 22 -6.36 -21.90 -13.84
CA GLY A 22 -7.24 -21.76 -12.67
C GLY A 22 -7.65 -23.09 -12.02
N ARG A 23 -6.98 -24.20 -12.35
CA ARG A 23 -7.29 -25.54 -11.82
C ARG A 23 -6.42 -25.84 -10.60
N ILE A 24 -6.68 -25.11 -9.53
CA ILE A 24 -5.88 -25.11 -8.29
C ILE A 24 -5.67 -26.52 -7.72
N GLU A 25 -6.75 -27.28 -7.51
CA GLU A 25 -6.66 -28.65 -6.97
C GLU A 25 -5.86 -29.62 -7.86
N GLU A 26 -5.97 -29.45 -9.18
CA GLU A 26 -5.18 -30.25 -10.12
C GLU A 26 -3.69 -29.90 -10.04
N ALA A 27 -3.38 -28.60 -9.94
CA ALA A 27 -2.01 -28.13 -9.79
C ALA A 27 -1.37 -28.64 -8.50
N LEU A 28 -2.10 -28.58 -7.38
CA LEU A 28 -1.66 -29.13 -6.10
C LEU A 28 -1.42 -30.65 -6.17
N ALA A 29 -2.30 -31.39 -6.85
CA ALA A 29 -2.11 -32.83 -7.04
C ALA A 29 -0.85 -33.16 -7.87
N TRP A 30 -0.52 -32.35 -8.88
CA TRP A 30 0.72 -32.49 -9.63
C TRP A 30 1.95 -32.20 -8.77
N LEU A 31 1.88 -31.21 -7.89
CA LEU A 31 2.96 -30.91 -6.94
C LEU A 31 3.14 -32.00 -5.88
N ASP A 32 2.05 -32.61 -5.41
CA ASP A 32 2.12 -33.78 -4.52
C ASP A 32 2.84 -34.96 -5.21
N GLU A 33 2.58 -35.20 -6.50
CA GLU A 33 3.32 -36.20 -7.28
C GLU A 33 4.79 -35.83 -7.49
N ALA A 34 5.11 -34.55 -7.73
CA ALA A 34 6.48 -34.06 -7.81
C ALA A 34 7.23 -34.32 -6.49
N LEU A 35 6.62 -33.97 -5.36
CA LEU A 35 7.17 -34.15 -4.01
C LEU A 35 7.27 -35.64 -3.63
N ARG A 36 6.39 -36.52 -4.14
CA ARG A 36 6.54 -37.97 -3.97
C ARG A 36 7.79 -38.51 -4.66
N VAL A 37 8.19 -37.91 -5.78
CA VAL A 37 9.39 -38.29 -6.54
C VAL A 37 10.65 -37.67 -5.92
N HIS A 38 10.57 -36.40 -5.52
CA HIS A 38 11.65 -35.66 -4.88
C HIS A 38 11.11 -34.85 -3.68
N PRO A 39 11.11 -35.44 -2.47
CA PRO A 39 10.51 -34.82 -1.28
C PRO A 39 11.16 -33.49 -0.88
N ASP A 40 12.43 -33.30 -1.19
CA ASP A 40 13.19 -32.07 -0.90
C ASP A 40 13.28 -31.18 -2.16
N GLY A 41 12.24 -31.18 -3.00
CA GLY A 41 12.17 -30.36 -4.20
C GLY A 41 11.80 -28.91 -3.89
N ALA A 42 12.78 -28.01 -3.86
CA ALA A 42 12.57 -26.60 -3.55
C ALA A 42 11.62 -25.92 -4.55
N GLU A 43 11.68 -26.26 -5.84
CA GLU A 43 10.79 -25.72 -6.87
C GLU A 43 9.33 -26.17 -6.65
N ALA A 44 9.12 -27.42 -6.24
CA ALA A 44 7.79 -27.96 -5.97
C ALA A 44 7.16 -27.31 -4.73
N HIS A 45 7.95 -27.15 -3.65
CA HIS A 45 7.50 -26.44 -2.45
C HIS A 45 7.20 -24.96 -2.75
N ASN A 46 8.06 -24.27 -3.52
CA ASN A 46 7.81 -22.89 -3.92
C ASN A 46 6.55 -22.73 -4.75
N GLY A 47 6.38 -23.56 -5.79
CA GLY A 47 5.19 -23.53 -6.64
C GLY A 47 3.91 -23.86 -5.85
N ARG A 48 4.01 -24.74 -4.85
CA ARG A 48 2.90 -25.01 -3.93
C ARG A 48 2.57 -23.79 -3.09
N GLY A 49 3.58 -23.10 -2.57
CA GLY A 49 3.42 -21.86 -1.82
C GLY A 49 2.74 -20.77 -2.64
N GLU A 50 3.18 -20.54 -3.88
CA GLU A 50 2.57 -19.56 -4.80
C GLU A 50 1.09 -19.86 -5.04
N ILE A 51 0.76 -21.11 -5.38
CA ILE A 51 -0.64 -21.52 -5.63
C ILE A 51 -1.52 -21.38 -4.38
N LEU A 52 -0.98 -21.72 -3.21
CA LEU A 52 -1.71 -21.57 -1.95
C LEU A 52 -1.92 -20.10 -1.59
N TRP A 53 -0.94 -19.24 -1.89
CA TRP A 53 -1.08 -17.80 -1.68
C TRP A 53 -2.15 -17.21 -2.60
N ASP A 54 -2.14 -17.55 -3.90
CA ASP A 54 -3.17 -17.13 -4.85
C ASP A 54 -4.58 -17.60 -4.44
N ASP A 55 -4.69 -18.74 -3.74
CA ASP A 55 -5.95 -19.28 -3.18
C ASP A 55 -6.33 -18.68 -1.80
N GLY A 56 -5.56 -17.70 -1.30
CA GLY A 56 -5.79 -17.03 -0.01
C GLY A 56 -5.38 -17.84 1.22
N ARG A 57 -4.68 -18.97 1.06
CA ARG A 57 -4.22 -19.86 2.14
C ARG A 57 -2.85 -19.44 2.64
N VAL A 58 -2.77 -18.21 3.15
CA VAL A 58 -1.54 -17.49 3.53
C VAL A 58 -0.65 -18.28 4.50
N ASP A 59 -1.20 -18.83 5.58
CA ASP A 59 -0.42 -19.60 6.58
C ASP A 59 0.24 -20.84 5.97
N GLU A 60 -0.47 -21.53 5.07
CA GLU A 60 0.04 -22.72 4.40
C GLU A 60 1.10 -22.36 3.36
N ALA A 61 0.91 -21.24 2.64
CA ALA A 61 1.90 -20.72 1.70
C ALA A 61 3.23 -20.40 2.40
N LEU A 62 3.18 -19.75 3.57
CA LEU A 62 4.37 -19.44 4.38
C LEU A 62 5.15 -20.71 4.76
N ILE A 63 4.43 -21.77 5.17
CA ILE A 63 5.03 -23.07 5.50
C ILE A 63 5.72 -23.68 4.29
N GLU A 64 5.12 -23.60 3.10
CA GLU A 64 5.70 -24.14 1.87
C GLU A 64 6.94 -23.36 1.41
N PHE A 65 6.95 -22.03 1.53
CA PHE A 65 8.17 -21.25 1.28
C PHE A 65 9.29 -21.59 2.28
N ASP A 66 8.97 -21.78 3.56
CA ASP A 66 9.93 -22.26 4.56
C ASP A 66 10.49 -23.64 4.21
N ARG A 67 9.66 -24.56 3.70
CA ARG A 67 10.09 -25.88 3.22
C ARG A 67 11.00 -25.77 1.99
N ALA A 68 10.69 -24.90 1.04
CA ALA A 68 11.54 -24.65 -0.12
C ALA A 68 12.92 -24.11 0.28
N ILE A 69 12.97 -23.16 1.22
CA ILE A 69 14.22 -22.60 1.76
C ILE A 69 15.02 -23.64 2.54
N LEU A 70 14.35 -24.52 3.29
CA LEU A 70 15.00 -25.61 4.01
C LEU A 70 15.62 -26.63 3.05
N ALA A 71 14.90 -26.96 1.97
CA ALA A 71 15.33 -27.91 0.95
C ALA A 71 16.55 -27.39 0.15
N ASP A 72 16.48 -26.15 -0.35
CA ASP A 72 17.63 -25.46 -0.94
C ASP A 72 17.72 -24.01 -0.43
N PRO A 73 18.62 -23.73 0.54
CA PRO A 73 18.82 -22.37 1.03
C PRO A 73 19.26 -21.37 -0.04
N LYS A 74 19.74 -21.82 -1.21
CA LYS A 74 20.15 -20.96 -2.33
C LYS A 74 19.03 -20.70 -3.33
N PHE A 75 17.87 -21.29 -3.15
CA PHE A 75 16.72 -21.08 -4.02
C PHE A 75 16.06 -19.73 -3.70
N THR A 76 16.56 -18.68 -4.36
CA THR A 76 16.25 -17.28 -4.01
C THR A 76 14.80 -16.90 -4.24
N ALA A 77 14.10 -17.56 -5.18
CA ALA A 77 12.68 -17.32 -5.43
C ALA A 77 11.82 -17.55 -4.16
N ALA A 78 12.06 -18.64 -3.42
CA ALA A 78 11.32 -18.89 -2.18
C ALA A 78 11.60 -17.84 -1.09
N HIS A 79 12.80 -17.27 -1.04
CA HIS A 79 13.08 -16.17 -0.11
C HIS A 79 12.35 -14.88 -0.52
N LEU A 80 12.30 -14.57 -1.81
CA LEU A 80 11.60 -13.39 -2.32
C LEU A 80 10.09 -13.51 -2.08
N ASN A 81 9.49 -14.64 -2.46
CA ASN A 81 8.08 -14.90 -2.24
C ASN A 81 7.71 -14.86 -0.76
N ARG A 82 8.56 -15.40 0.11
CA ARG A 82 8.38 -15.30 1.56
C ARG A 82 8.45 -13.87 2.07
N ILE A 83 9.41 -13.07 1.59
CA ILE A 83 9.51 -11.65 1.96
C ILE A 83 8.28 -10.90 1.49
N GLU A 84 7.80 -11.15 0.27
CA GLU A 84 6.62 -10.49 -0.28
C GLU A 84 5.35 -10.87 0.47
N LEU A 85 5.14 -12.16 0.78
CA LEU A 85 4.04 -12.64 1.62
C LEU A 85 4.02 -11.96 2.99
N LEU A 86 5.20 -11.78 3.61
CA LEU A 86 5.32 -11.08 4.90
C LEU A 86 4.90 -9.62 4.81
N ILE A 87 5.06 -8.99 3.64
CA ILE A 87 4.72 -7.58 3.41
C ILE A 87 3.22 -7.46 3.08
N GLU A 88 2.73 -8.20 2.10
CA GLU A 88 1.38 -8.01 1.55
C GLU A 88 0.28 -8.59 2.45
N GLU A 89 0.52 -9.75 3.08
CA GLU A 89 -0.55 -10.47 3.78
C GLU A 89 -0.43 -10.43 5.30
N LEU A 90 0.81 -10.39 5.81
CA LEU A 90 1.06 -10.58 7.25
C LEU A 90 1.43 -9.30 8.00
N GLY A 91 1.77 -8.21 7.30
CA GLY A 91 2.22 -6.97 7.94
C GLY A 91 3.52 -7.10 8.74
N GLU A 92 4.28 -8.16 8.54
CA GLU A 92 5.50 -8.53 9.28
C GLU A 92 6.73 -7.79 8.72
N PHE A 93 6.61 -6.47 8.56
CA PHE A 93 7.61 -5.61 7.92
C PHE A 93 9.01 -5.69 8.55
N PRO A 94 9.17 -5.70 9.89
CA PRO A 94 10.51 -5.81 10.50
C PRO A 94 11.21 -7.12 10.15
N THR A 95 10.42 -8.20 10.06
CA THR A 95 10.91 -9.52 9.66
C THR A 95 11.31 -9.51 8.19
N ALA A 96 10.49 -8.94 7.31
CA ALA A 96 10.79 -8.78 5.89
C ALA A 96 12.10 -7.99 5.65
N VAL A 97 12.29 -6.87 6.35
CA VAL A 97 13.52 -6.05 6.30
C VAL A 97 14.76 -6.86 6.69
N ARG A 98 14.70 -7.62 7.79
CA ARG A 98 15.82 -8.45 8.25
C ARG A 98 16.20 -9.51 7.21
N LEU A 99 15.21 -10.17 6.61
CA LEU A 99 15.45 -11.21 5.61
C LEU A 99 16.02 -10.63 4.31
N ALA A 100 15.55 -9.46 3.89
CA ALA A 100 16.13 -8.74 2.77
C ALA A 100 17.61 -8.39 3.02
N ASP A 101 17.96 -7.96 4.24
CA ASP A 101 19.36 -7.71 4.62
C ASP A 101 20.21 -8.98 4.61
N GLU A 102 19.66 -10.11 5.05
CA GLU A 102 20.33 -11.41 4.97
C GLU A 102 20.62 -11.81 3.52
N LEU A 103 19.64 -11.69 2.62
CA LEU A 103 19.80 -11.91 1.18
C LEU A 103 20.86 -11.01 0.56
N LEU A 104 20.78 -9.69 0.81
CA LEU A 104 21.74 -8.71 0.28
C LEU A 104 23.16 -8.97 0.78
N SER A 105 23.31 -9.47 2.01
CA SER A 105 24.62 -9.76 2.60
C SER A 105 25.31 -10.99 1.98
N GLY A 106 24.54 -11.90 1.36
CA GLY A 106 25.04 -13.19 0.86
C GLY A 106 25.66 -14.06 1.96
N ARG A 107 25.22 -13.92 3.23
CA ARG A 107 25.71 -14.71 4.37
C ARG A 107 24.94 -16.04 4.49
N SER A 108 25.43 -16.95 5.33
CA SER A 108 24.69 -18.16 5.75
C SER A 108 24.18 -19.06 4.60
N LYS A 109 25.09 -19.51 3.73
CA LYS A 109 24.85 -20.38 2.55
C LYS A 109 24.19 -19.72 1.33
N LEU A 110 23.71 -18.47 1.45
CA LEU A 110 23.13 -17.73 0.33
C LEU A 110 24.18 -17.39 -0.74
N PRO A 111 23.81 -17.40 -2.04
CA PRO A 111 24.67 -16.88 -3.07
C PRO A 111 24.87 -15.37 -2.88
N ARG A 112 26.00 -14.83 -3.38
CA ARG A 112 26.09 -13.37 -3.55
C ARG A 112 25.04 -12.96 -4.58
N PRO A 113 24.14 -12.01 -4.27
CA PRO A 113 23.09 -11.66 -5.20
C PRO A 113 23.70 -10.93 -6.40
N ASP A 114 23.28 -11.33 -7.59
CA ASP A 114 23.57 -10.58 -8.81
C ASP A 114 22.77 -9.26 -8.83
N ARG A 115 22.89 -8.51 -9.92
CA ARG A 115 22.23 -7.19 -10.01
C ARG A 115 20.71 -7.28 -10.07
N LEU A 116 20.15 -8.34 -10.67
CA LEU A 116 18.71 -8.49 -10.82
C LEU A 116 18.10 -8.86 -9.47
N LEU A 117 18.69 -9.85 -8.80
CA LEU A 117 18.27 -10.22 -7.45
C LEU A 117 18.44 -9.06 -6.46
N GLN A 118 19.52 -8.27 -6.56
CA GLN A 118 19.67 -7.06 -5.75
C GLN A 118 18.51 -6.08 -5.99
N ALA A 119 18.07 -5.91 -7.24
CA ALA A 119 16.99 -5.00 -7.57
C ALA A 119 15.67 -5.42 -6.92
N GLU A 120 15.32 -6.70 -7.05
CA GLU A 120 14.11 -7.28 -6.44
C GLU A 120 14.15 -7.16 -4.91
N VAL A 121 15.28 -7.49 -4.27
CA VAL A 121 15.40 -7.39 -2.81
C VAL A 121 15.36 -5.92 -2.34
N TYR A 122 15.97 -4.98 -3.08
CA TYR A 122 15.86 -3.55 -2.75
C TYR A 122 14.43 -3.06 -2.89
N TYR A 123 13.69 -3.51 -3.90
CA TYR A 123 12.29 -3.15 -4.10
C TYR A 123 11.40 -3.69 -2.97
N LEU A 124 11.50 -4.97 -2.63
CA LEU A 124 10.74 -5.55 -1.51
C LEU A 124 11.09 -4.88 -0.17
N LYS A 125 12.37 -4.64 0.09
CA LYS A 125 12.78 -3.90 1.30
C LYS A 125 12.25 -2.47 1.31
N SER A 126 12.20 -1.82 0.15
CA SER A 126 11.61 -0.48 0.00
C SER A 126 10.13 -0.49 0.37
N LYS A 127 9.34 -1.47 -0.10
CA LYS A 127 7.94 -1.68 0.29
C LYS A 127 7.78 -1.88 1.80
N ALA A 128 8.60 -2.74 2.40
CA ALA A 128 8.56 -2.97 3.83
C ALA A 128 8.85 -1.71 4.66
N LEU A 129 9.79 -0.85 4.21
CA LEU A 129 10.07 0.43 4.88
C LEU A 129 8.96 1.45 4.69
N PHE A 130 8.30 1.46 3.52
CA PHE A 130 7.15 2.32 3.26
C PHE A 130 6.02 2.05 4.26
N TYR A 131 5.67 0.79 4.50
CA TYR A 131 4.65 0.43 5.50
C TYR A 131 5.10 0.64 6.95
N GLN A 132 6.39 0.86 7.20
CA GLN A 132 6.92 1.29 8.50
C GLN A 132 6.98 2.82 8.66
N ASP A 133 6.46 3.58 7.70
CA ASP A 133 6.55 5.04 7.62
C ASP A 133 8.02 5.57 7.54
N ASP A 134 8.97 4.73 7.14
CA ASP A 134 10.33 5.14 6.76
C ASP A 134 10.38 5.49 5.27
N LEU A 135 9.70 6.59 4.91
CA LEU A 135 9.53 7.05 3.53
C LEU A 135 10.87 7.42 2.88
N GLU A 136 11.80 8.04 3.61
CA GLU A 136 13.13 8.36 3.07
C GLU A 136 13.97 7.09 2.81
N GLY A 137 13.89 6.10 3.71
CA GLY A 137 14.50 4.79 3.51
C GLY A 137 13.89 4.05 2.32
N ALA A 138 12.56 4.07 2.19
CA ALA A 138 11.85 3.53 1.05
C ALA A 138 12.33 4.18 -0.26
N LEU A 139 12.33 5.52 -0.34
CA LEU A 139 12.76 6.28 -1.52
C LEU A 139 14.20 5.95 -1.92
N PHE A 140 15.09 5.85 -0.94
CA PHE A 140 16.48 5.48 -1.19
C PHE A 140 16.60 4.08 -1.81
N LEU A 141 15.82 3.12 -1.33
CA LEU A 141 15.89 1.73 -1.78
C LEU A 141 15.25 1.50 -3.15
N VAL A 142 14.09 2.10 -3.46
CA VAL A 142 13.49 1.97 -4.80
C VAL A 142 14.40 2.55 -5.88
N ARG A 143 15.10 3.66 -5.59
CA ARG A 143 16.14 4.21 -6.48
C ARG A 143 17.34 3.28 -6.66
N ARG A 144 17.68 2.52 -5.61
CA ARG A 144 18.71 1.47 -5.71
C ARG A 144 18.25 0.28 -6.52
N ALA A 145 16.98 -0.10 -6.42
CA ALA A 145 16.37 -1.13 -7.26
C ALA A 145 16.49 -0.75 -8.74
N ALA A 146 16.02 0.46 -9.11
CA ALA A 146 16.13 0.97 -10.48
C ALA A 146 17.57 1.06 -10.99
N LYS A 147 18.53 1.44 -10.13
CA LYS A 147 19.95 1.46 -10.50
C LYS A 147 20.54 0.06 -10.74
N ALA A 148 20.05 -0.95 -10.04
CA ALA A 148 20.56 -2.32 -10.12
C ALA A 148 19.91 -3.11 -11.28
N GLY A 149 18.58 -3.08 -11.36
CA GLY A 149 17.78 -3.87 -12.30
C GLY A 149 17.47 -3.16 -13.61
N GLY A 150 17.75 -1.85 -13.68
CA GLY A 150 17.26 -1.00 -14.75
C GLY A 150 15.92 -0.37 -14.37
N GLU A 151 15.53 0.64 -15.13
CA GLU A 151 14.29 1.34 -14.91
C GLU A 151 13.13 0.59 -15.57
N VAL A 152 12.14 0.22 -14.75
CA VAL A 152 10.90 -0.47 -15.15
C VAL A 152 9.71 0.28 -14.57
N GLY A 153 8.54 0.14 -15.22
CA GLY A 153 7.31 0.85 -14.84
C GLY A 153 6.96 0.68 -13.36
N LEU A 154 7.12 -0.53 -12.82
CA LEU A 154 6.88 -0.85 -11.41
C LEU A 154 7.69 0.02 -10.44
N TYR A 155 8.98 0.25 -10.71
CA TYR A 155 9.82 1.08 -9.83
C TYR A 155 9.46 2.55 -9.93
N CYS A 156 9.08 3.03 -11.12
CA CYS A 156 8.60 4.40 -11.29
C CYS A 156 7.28 4.62 -10.56
N ALA A 157 6.34 3.66 -10.66
CA ALA A 157 5.06 3.72 -9.96
C ALA A 157 5.27 3.85 -8.45
N PHE A 158 6.10 2.96 -7.88
CA PHE A 158 6.35 2.95 -6.45
C PHE A 158 7.18 4.17 -5.98
N GLU A 159 8.21 4.59 -6.73
CA GLU A 159 8.94 5.82 -6.41
C GLU A 159 8.00 7.04 -6.44
N GLY A 160 7.09 7.11 -7.41
CA GLY A 160 6.07 8.15 -7.49
C GLY A 160 5.15 8.18 -6.28
N GLN A 161 4.69 7.01 -5.82
CA GLN A 161 3.88 6.87 -4.61
C GLN A 161 4.64 7.35 -3.35
N VAL A 162 5.89 6.92 -3.17
CA VAL A 162 6.70 7.36 -2.02
C VAL A 162 6.92 8.87 -2.05
N LEU A 163 7.21 9.45 -3.22
CA LEU A 163 7.38 10.90 -3.38
C LEU A 163 6.08 11.66 -3.12
N PHE A 164 4.93 11.08 -3.47
CA PHE A 164 3.62 11.64 -3.15
C PHE A 164 3.41 11.69 -1.63
N GLU A 165 3.64 10.59 -0.90
CA GLU A 165 3.53 10.56 0.56
C GLU A 165 4.50 11.56 1.24
N LEU A 166 5.69 11.78 0.68
CA LEU A 166 6.64 12.81 1.13
C LEU A 166 6.21 14.25 0.81
N GLY A 167 5.09 14.46 0.11
CA GLY A 167 4.64 15.77 -0.37
C GLY A 167 5.56 16.36 -1.44
N GLN A 168 6.32 15.55 -2.18
CA GLN A 168 7.24 15.96 -3.24
C GLN A 168 6.58 15.86 -4.63
N TYR A 169 5.42 16.49 -4.79
CA TYR A 169 4.52 16.30 -5.93
C TYR A 169 5.14 16.60 -7.30
N GLY A 170 5.96 17.65 -7.42
CA GLY A 170 6.63 18.00 -8.67
C GLY A 170 7.65 16.94 -9.15
N GLU A 171 8.30 16.24 -8.23
CA GLU A 171 9.18 15.11 -8.57
C GLU A 171 8.38 13.84 -8.83
N ALA A 172 7.37 13.57 -7.99
CA ALA A 172 6.45 12.44 -8.15
C ALA A 172 5.85 12.44 -9.56
N ARG A 173 5.35 13.60 -10.03
CA ARG A 173 4.79 13.78 -11.36
C ARG A 173 5.75 13.32 -12.46
N ARG A 174 7.00 13.80 -12.43
CA ARG A 174 8.00 13.47 -13.47
C ARG A 174 8.32 11.99 -13.50
N VAL A 175 8.39 11.36 -12.32
CA VAL A 175 8.67 9.93 -12.21
C VAL A 175 7.47 9.11 -12.72
N LEU A 176 6.25 9.49 -12.37
CA LEU A 176 5.03 8.81 -12.81
C LEU A 176 4.76 9.00 -14.30
N GLU A 177 4.97 10.19 -14.86
CA GLU A 177 4.90 10.42 -16.32
C GLU A 177 5.89 9.50 -17.08
N ARG A 178 7.08 9.27 -16.51
CA ARG A 178 8.03 8.29 -17.06
C ARG A 178 7.56 6.85 -16.89
N GLY A 179 6.97 6.51 -15.74
CA GLY A 179 6.35 5.21 -15.50
C GLY A 179 5.27 4.91 -16.54
N VAL A 180 4.36 5.86 -16.80
CA VAL A 180 3.31 5.77 -17.82
C VAL A 180 3.89 5.64 -19.24
N ALA A 181 5.04 6.27 -19.52
CA ALA A 181 5.71 6.12 -20.81
C ALA A 181 6.37 4.74 -20.99
N ILE A 182 6.77 4.07 -19.91
CA ILE A 182 7.35 2.72 -19.92
C ILE A 182 6.25 1.67 -20.00
N ASP A 183 5.21 1.83 -19.19
CA ASP A 183 4.07 0.92 -19.10
C ASP A 183 2.74 1.71 -19.14
N PRO A 184 2.20 1.96 -20.34
CA PRO A 184 0.97 2.72 -20.51
C PRO A 184 -0.29 2.01 -19.98
N ASP A 185 -0.22 0.70 -19.75
CA ASP A 185 -1.38 -0.11 -19.34
C ASP A 185 -1.41 -0.33 -17.80
N SER A 186 -0.45 0.24 -17.08
CA SER A 186 -0.43 0.22 -15.61
C SER A 186 -1.48 1.16 -15.01
N ALA A 187 -2.65 0.62 -14.65
CA ALA A 187 -3.72 1.35 -13.98
C ALA A 187 -3.24 2.05 -12.70
N HIS A 188 -2.44 1.35 -11.89
CA HIS A 188 -1.82 1.88 -10.67
C HIS A 188 -0.95 3.11 -10.94
N THR A 189 -0.05 3.07 -11.91
CA THR A 189 0.82 4.22 -12.24
C THR A 189 0.00 5.43 -12.68
N VAL A 190 -1.02 5.20 -13.51
CA VAL A 190 -1.91 6.26 -14.00
C VAL A 190 -2.74 6.85 -12.86
N TYR A 191 -3.25 6.01 -11.96
CA TYR A 191 -4.01 6.46 -10.78
C TYR A 191 -3.16 7.36 -9.87
N HIS A 192 -1.94 6.94 -9.53
CA HIS A 192 -1.03 7.76 -8.73
C HIS A 192 -0.62 9.06 -9.43
N LEU A 193 -0.53 9.07 -10.77
CA LEU A 193 -0.35 10.30 -11.52
C LEU A 193 -1.56 11.23 -11.34
N GLY A 194 -2.77 10.70 -11.37
CA GLY A 194 -4.01 11.44 -11.08
C GLY A 194 -3.99 12.09 -9.70
N LEU A 195 -3.62 11.34 -8.65
CA LEU A 195 -3.46 11.87 -7.28
C LEU A 195 -2.46 13.03 -7.23
N VAL A 196 -1.29 12.89 -7.87
CA VAL A 196 -0.27 13.94 -7.89
C VAL A 196 -0.75 15.18 -8.65
N LEU A 197 -1.40 15.00 -9.80
CA LEU A 197 -1.93 16.11 -10.60
C LEU A 197 -2.99 16.90 -9.82
N GLU A 198 -3.86 16.20 -9.11
CA GLU A 198 -4.89 16.80 -8.26
C GLU A 198 -4.28 17.69 -7.17
N ARG A 199 -3.21 17.22 -6.50
CA ARG A 199 -2.49 18.04 -5.50
C ARG A 199 -1.79 19.25 -6.11
N LEU A 200 -1.19 19.11 -7.30
CA LEU A 200 -0.54 20.23 -7.99
C LEU A 200 -1.55 21.29 -8.47
N GLU A 201 -2.73 20.86 -8.92
CA GLU A 201 -3.84 21.74 -9.30
C GLU A 201 -4.33 22.57 -8.09
N ASP A 202 -4.48 21.93 -6.92
CA ASP A 202 -4.86 22.58 -5.66
C ASP A 202 -3.83 23.61 -5.16
N GLU A 203 -2.53 23.32 -5.31
CA GLU A 203 -1.45 24.26 -4.95
C GLU A 203 -1.36 25.47 -5.90
N GLY A 204 -2.19 25.51 -6.94
CA GLY A 204 -2.18 26.58 -7.93
C GLY A 204 -0.95 26.55 -8.85
N GLU A 205 -0.24 25.41 -8.92
CA GLU A 205 0.81 25.23 -9.92
C GLU A 205 0.15 25.07 -11.30
N PRO A 206 0.38 26.00 -12.24
CA PRO A 206 -0.15 25.84 -13.58
C PRO A 206 0.46 24.59 -14.20
N ALA A 207 -0.36 23.82 -14.91
CA ALA A 207 0.06 22.64 -15.67
C ALA A 207 1.05 23.07 -16.77
N THR A 208 2.31 23.31 -16.39
CA THR A 208 3.31 23.86 -17.30
C THR A 208 3.99 22.73 -18.04
N ALA A 209 3.71 22.71 -19.34
CA ALA A 209 4.14 21.76 -20.35
C ALA A 209 5.62 21.38 -20.33
N THR A 210 5.89 20.10 -20.06
CA THR A 210 6.94 19.34 -20.76
C THR A 210 6.24 18.46 -21.78
N GLY A 211 6.12 18.97 -23.01
CA GLY A 211 5.15 18.51 -24.00
C GLY A 211 5.13 17.00 -24.29
N VAL A 212 4.07 16.35 -23.80
CA VAL A 212 3.11 15.47 -24.49
C VAL A 212 1.76 15.75 -23.77
N GLY A 213 0.61 15.57 -24.42
CA GLY A 213 -0.72 16.06 -23.99
C GLY A 213 -0.95 16.10 -22.47
N LEU A 214 -1.32 17.29 -21.97
CA LEU A 214 -1.58 17.55 -20.55
C LEU A 214 -2.79 16.71 -20.11
N GLU A 215 -2.54 15.55 -19.51
CA GLU A 215 -3.55 14.77 -18.80
C GLU A 215 -3.93 15.57 -17.55
N SER A 216 -5.22 15.91 -17.38
CA SER A 216 -5.71 16.46 -16.11
C SER A 216 -5.86 15.35 -15.07
N ALA A 217 -5.98 15.70 -13.78
CA ALA A 217 -6.24 14.71 -12.73
C ALA A 217 -7.44 13.80 -13.06
N ARG A 218 -8.54 14.41 -13.54
CA ARG A 218 -9.74 13.70 -13.98
C ARG A 218 -9.48 12.72 -15.12
N GLN A 219 -8.69 13.11 -16.13
CA GLN A 219 -8.37 12.23 -17.27
C GLN A 219 -7.54 11.03 -16.83
N ALA A 220 -6.60 11.23 -15.89
CA ALA A 220 -5.82 10.14 -15.32
C ALA A 220 -6.72 9.17 -14.55
N PHE A 221 -7.65 9.65 -13.70
CA PHE A 221 -8.60 8.77 -13.01
C PHE A 221 -9.52 8.01 -13.98
N GLU A 222 -10.06 8.67 -15.01
CA GLU A 222 -10.89 8.02 -16.04
C GLU A 222 -10.12 6.91 -16.77
N ARG A 223 -8.83 7.14 -17.04
CA ARG A 223 -7.97 6.14 -17.69
C ARG A 223 -7.59 5.00 -16.75
N ALA A 224 -7.27 5.27 -15.49
CA ALA A 224 -7.01 4.23 -14.50
C ALA A 224 -8.25 3.34 -14.30
N ASN A 225 -9.44 3.94 -14.20
CA ASN A 225 -10.71 3.24 -14.13
C ASN A 225 -10.99 2.41 -15.39
N ALA A 226 -10.66 2.92 -16.57
CA ALA A 226 -10.82 2.16 -17.82
C ALA A 226 -9.90 0.93 -17.92
N LEU A 227 -8.74 0.97 -17.26
CA LEU A 227 -7.79 -0.14 -17.22
C LEU A 227 -8.18 -1.18 -16.15
N ASP A 228 -8.56 -0.74 -14.96
CA ASP A 228 -9.07 -1.60 -13.88
C ASP A 228 -10.15 -0.88 -13.05
N PRO A 229 -11.44 -1.06 -13.40
CA PRO A 229 -12.54 -0.36 -12.72
C PRO A 229 -12.86 -0.93 -11.34
N GLN A 230 -12.42 -2.15 -11.03
CA GLN A 230 -12.67 -2.76 -9.72
C GLN A 230 -11.69 -2.20 -8.68
N GLN A 231 -10.43 -2.05 -9.06
CA GLN A 231 -9.40 -1.51 -8.18
C GLN A 231 -9.41 0.02 -8.11
N PHE A 232 -9.73 0.71 -9.21
CA PHE A 232 -9.71 2.18 -9.30
C PHE A 232 -11.07 2.73 -9.71
N PRO A 233 -12.08 2.73 -8.82
CA PRO A 233 -13.37 3.36 -9.10
C PRO A 233 -13.21 4.87 -9.30
N MET A 234 -14.14 5.47 -10.04
CA MET A 234 -14.19 6.93 -10.16
C MET A 234 -14.62 7.55 -8.83
N PRO A 235 -14.01 8.67 -8.40
CA PRO A 235 -14.42 9.37 -7.18
C PRO A 235 -15.89 9.80 -7.23
N PHE A 236 -16.58 9.69 -6.10
CA PHE A 236 -17.92 10.21 -5.89
C PHE A 236 -17.88 11.74 -5.75
N GLU A 237 -18.36 12.47 -6.77
CA GLU A 237 -18.40 13.94 -6.74
C GLU A 237 -19.65 14.45 -5.99
N ILE A 238 -19.46 15.27 -4.96
CA ILE A 238 -20.55 15.89 -4.19
C ILE A 238 -20.38 17.41 -4.05
N GLU A 239 -21.49 18.14 -4.19
CA GLU A 239 -21.52 19.60 -4.03
C GLU A 239 -21.22 20.02 -2.59
N ASP A 240 -20.51 21.14 -2.40
CA ASP A 240 -20.07 21.60 -1.07
C ASP A 240 -21.22 21.72 -0.07
N ALA A 241 -22.36 22.23 -0.51
CA ALA A 241 -23.54 22.37 0.34
C ALA A 241 -24.15 21.02 0.74
N ALA A 242 -24.03 19.99 -0.11
CA ALA A 242 -24.47 18.63 0.21
C ALA A 242 -23.47 17.94 1.13
N PHE A 243 -22.17 18.09 0.89
CA PHE A 243 -21.13 17.59 1.78
C PHE A 243 -21.25 18.17 3.19
N ALA A 244 -21.48 19.48 3.32
CA ALA A 244 -21.69 20.11 4.62
C ALA A 244 -22.90 19.52 5.39
N ARG A 245 -23.99 19.20 4.68
CA ARG A 245 -25.15 18.51 5.30
C ARG A 245 -24.82 17.07 5.69
N ALA A 246 -24.03 16.37 4.88
CA ALA A 246 -23.57 15.02 5.20
C ALA A 246 -22.70 15.03 6.47
N VAL A 247 -21.81 16.02 6.62
CA VAL A 247 -21.03 16.23 7.85
C VAL A 247 -21.96 16.47 9.04
N ASP A 248 -22.91 17.41 8.95
CA ASP A 248 -23.86 17.68 10.05
C ASP A 248 -24.61 16.40 10.46
N LEU A 249 -25.11 15.64 9.49
CA LEU A 249 -25.84 14.41 9.75
C LEU A 249 -24.95 13.31 10.35
N ALA A 250 -23.71 13.18 9.87
CA ALA A 250 -22.72 12.25 10.42
C ALA A 250 -22.44 12.57 11.89
N ILE A 251 -22.20 13.85 12.22
CA ILE A 251 -21.98 14.29 13.59
C ILE A 251 -23.22 14.06 14.46
N GLU A 252 -24.44 14.27 13.96
CA GLU A 252 -25.68 13.98 14.68
C GLU A 252 -25.88 12.48 14.96
N ASN A 253 -25.48 11.63 14.02
CA ASN A 253 -25.59 10.17 14.11
C ASN A 253 -24.55 9.53 15.04
N LEU A 254 -23.48 10.25 15.39
CA LEU A 254 -22.45 9.74 16.30
C LEU A 254 -23.01 9.28 17.66
N PRO A 255 -22.41 8.24 18.27
CA PRO A 255 -22.73 7.83 19.62
C PRO A 255 -22.66 9.01 20.60
N ARG A 256 -23.60 9.07 21.54
CA ARG A 256 -23.69 10.18 22.51
C ARG A 256 -22.37 10.43 23.26
N SER A 257 -21.63 9.37 23.59
CA SER A 257 -20.33 9.46 24.26
C SER A 257 -19.29 10.24 23.45
N ILE A 258 -19.29 10.07 22.12
CA ILE A 258 -18.37 10.78 21.22
C ILE A 258 -18.84 12.22 21.04
N ARG A 259 -20.15 12.44 20.85
CA ARG A 259 -20.72 13.79 20.73
C ARG A 259 -20.43 14.66 21.95
N GLU A 260 -20.46 14.09 23.16
CA GLU A 260 -20.09 14.80 24.39
C GLU A 260 -18.59 15.13 24.46
N GLN A 261 -17.72 14.37 23.78
CA GLN A 261 -16.28 14.62 23.75
C GLN A 261 -15.89 15.72 22.78
N ILE A 262 -16.59 15.83 21.65
CA ILE A 262 -16.36 16.85 20.61
C ILE A 262 -17.26 18.08 20.77
N ASP A 263 -17.98 18.21 21.90
CA ASP A 263 -18.81 19.38 22.18
C ASP A 263 -17.95 20.65 22.22
N GLY A 264 -18.26 21.61 21.36
CA GLY A 264 -17.49 22.86 21.20
C GLY A 264 -16.22 22.74 20.34
N VAL A 265 -15.92 21.57 19.79
CA VAL A 265 -14.83 21.37 18.81
C VAL A 265 -15.33 21.79 17.42
N ALA A 266 -14.56 22.64 16.73
CA ALA A 266 -14.93 23.07 15.39
C ALA A 266 -14.65 21.95 14.37
N VAL A 267 -15.65 21.57 13.56
CA VAL A 267 -15.44 20.71 12.40
C VAL A 267 -15.21 21.59 11.17
N VAL A 268 -14.05 21.47 10.56
CA VAL A 268 -13.62 22.26 9.39
C VAL A 268 -13.42 21.32 8.21
N VAL A 269 -13.99 21.69 7.07
CA VAL A 269 -13.85 20.93 5.82
C VAL A 269 -12.82 21.65 4.96
N GLU A 270 -11.80 20.90 4.54
CA GLU A 270 -10.79 21.32 3.57
C GLU A 270 -10.78 20.31 2.42
N ASP A 271 -10.27 20.68 1.24
CA ASP A 271 -10.16 19.71 0.14
C ASP A 271 -9.07 18.66 0.44
N PHE A 272 -7.92 19.10 0.97
CA PHE A 272 -6.75 18.25 1.25
C PHE A 272 -5.97 18.68 2.50
N PRO A 273 -5.14 17.78 3.07
CA PRO A 273 -4.12 18.17 4.03
C PRO A 273 -3.14 19.18 3.42
N THR A 274 -2.84 20.25 4.16
CA THR A 274 -1.85 21.24 3.72
C THR A 274 -0.44 20.62 3.64
N LEU A 275 0.44 21.17 2.81
CA LEU A 275 1.84 20.73 2.73
C LEU A 275 2.58 20.79 4.06
N ASP A 276 2.21 21.73 4.94
CA ASP A 276 2.81 21.83 6.26
C ASP A 276 2.42 20.63 7.13
N LEU A 277 1.15 20.19 7.09
CA LEU A 277 0.71 18.96 7.76
C LEU A 277 1.43 17.74 7.17
N VAL A 278 1.54 17.65 5.85
CA VAL A 278 2.21 16.52 5.19
C VAL A 278 3.70 16.46 5.55
N ARG A 279 4.43 17.58 5.43
CA ARG A 279 5.90 17.57 5.55
C ARG A 279 6.41 17.71 6.98
N LYS A 280 5.71 18.45 7.84
CA LYS A 280 6.16 18.70 9.22
C LYS A 280 5.55 17.71 10.20
N GLU A 281 4.24 17.49 10.08
CA GLU A 281 3.51 16.57 10.96
C GLU A 281 3.48 15.13 10.42
N ARG A 282 4.07 14.88 9.24
CA ARG A 282 4.18 13.56 8.60
C ARG A 282 2.82 12.87 8.40
N ILE A 283 1.80 13.66 8.11
CA ILE A 283 0.46 13.15 7.80
C ILE A 283 0.39 12.75 6.33
N SER A 284 -0.17 11.57 6.03
CA SER A 284 -0.36 11.15 4.64
C SER A 284 -1.22 12.17 3.89
N PRO A 285 -0.89 12.54 2.63
CA PRO A 285 -1.76 13.36 1.79
C PRO A 285 -3.14 12.75 1.56
N GLN A 286 -3.31 11.45 1.79
CA GLN A 286 -4.57 10.70 1.61
C GLN A 286 -5.43 10.61 2.88
N THR A 287 -4.95 11.18 3.99
CA THR A 287 -5.67 11.21 5.27
C THR A 287 -7.10 11.73 5.08
N LEU A 288 -8.08 11.09 5.73
CA LEU A 288 -9.51 11.41 5.59
C LEU A 288 -9.97 12.52 6.54
N GLY A 289 -9.38 12.56 7.74
CA GLY A 289 -9.60 13.61 8.72
C GLY A 289 -8.46 13.66 9.74
N LEU A 290 -8.41 14.72 10.53
CA LEU A 290 -7.38 14.92 11.54
C LEU A 290 -7.95 15.67 12.74
N PHE A 291 -7.82 15.13 13.95
CA PHE A 291 -8.05 15.90 15.17
C PHE A 291 -6.81 16.74 15.51
N MET A 292 -6.96 18.06 15.54
CA MET A 292 -5.91 18.97 16.01
C MET A 292 -6.34 19.66 17.30
N GLY A 293 -5.55 19.44 18.34
CA GLY A 293 -5.78 20.02 19.66
C GLY A 293 -4.68 19.59 20.62
N VAL A 294 -4.64 20.20 21.81
CA VAL A 294 -3.73 19.74 22.86
C VAL A 294 -4.43 18.61 23.62
N PRO A 295 -3.87 17.39 23.69
CA PRO A 295 -4.47 16.30 24.44
C PRO A 295 -4.76 16.73 25.89
N LYS A 296 -5.95 16.40 26.41
CA LYS A 296 -6.38 16.82 27.77
C LYS A 296 -5.42 16.38 28.89
N THR A 297 -4.58 15.38 28.63
CA THR A 297 -3.52 14.89 29.54
C THR A 297 -2.34 15.86 29.67
N GLU A 298 -2.05 16.67 28.64
CA GLU A 298 -0.91 17.59 28.59
C GLU A 298 -1.28 19.05 28.89
N ALA A 299 -2.55 19.42 28.74
CA ALA A 299 -3.08 20.77 29.00
C ALA A 299 -2.93 21.26 30.46
N LEU A 300 -2.49 20.39 31.39
CA LEU A 300 -2.20 20.74 32.79
C LEU A 300 -0.78 21.30 33.01
N MET A 301 0.07 21.40 31.97
CA MET A 301 1.51 21.63 32.14
C MET A 301 2.09 22.86 31.40
N THR A 302 1.35 23.58 30.56
CA THR A 302 1.92 24.69 29.75
C THR A 302 1.07 25.96 29.73
N ASP A 303 1.76 27.12 29.69
CA ASP A 303 1.19 28.48 29.68
C ASP A 303 1.03 29.04 28.24
N GLN A 304 1.02 28.15 27.22
CA GLN A 304 0.83 28.55 25.82
C GLN A 304 -0.66 28.78 25.52
N PRO A 305 -1.01 29.72 24.63
CA PRO A 305 -2.38 29.85 24.17
C PRO A 305 -2.81 28.52 23.55
N LEU A 306 -3.86 27.91 24.11
CA LEU A 306 -4.46 26.70 23.55
C LEU A 306 -4.90 27.02 22.11
N ASP A 307 -4.30 26.35 21.13
CA ASP A 307 -4.94 26.24 19.83
C ASP A 307 -6.33 25.64 20.06
N LEU A 308 -7.36 26.26 19.49
CA LEU A 308 -8.73 25.76 19.60
C LEU A 308 -8.78 24.37 18.97
N ASP A 309 -9.27 23.39 19.74
CA ASP A 309 -9.51 22.04 19.26
C ASP A 309 -10.39 22.08 18.01
N ARG A 310 -9.94 21.44 16.93
CA ARG A 310 -10.67 21.33 15.67
C ARG A 310 -10.48 19.96 15.02
N ILE A 311 -11.52 19.49 14.36
CA ILE A 311 -11.48 18.30 13.50
C ILE A 311 -11.44 18.79 12.06
N LEU A 312 -10.39 18.41 11.34
CA LEU A 312 -10.33 18.59 9.89
C LEU A 312 -10.95 17.37 9.21
N LEU A 313 -11.76 17.58 8.19
CA LEU A 313 -12.22 16.55 7.26
C LEU A 313 -11.75 16.92 5.85
N PHE A 314 -11.17 15.97 5.13
CA PHE A 314 -10.58 16.18 3.81
C PHE A 314 -11.51 15.68 2.72
N LYS A 315 -12.32 16.61 2.18
CA LYS A 315 -13.42 16.33 1.26
C LYS A 315 -12.98 15.47 0.08
N ARG A 316 -11.93 15.89 -0.63
CA ARG A 316 -11.49 15.19 -1.85
C ARG A 316 -10.95 13.79 -1.58
N ASN A 317 -10.45 13.52 -0.37
CA ASN A 317 -10.02 12.18 0.01
C ASN A 317 -11.22 11.29 0.34
N LEU A 318 -12.21 11.84 1.06
CA LEU A 318 -13.48 11.15 1.31
C LEU A 318 -14.24 10.82 0.01
N GLU A 319 -14.29 11.74 -0.95
CA GLU A 319 -14.90 11.50 -2.28
C GLU A 319 -14.27 10.30 -3.03
N LYS A 320 -12.99 9.99 -2.80
CA LYS A 320 -12.30 8.88 -3.48
C LYS A 320 -12.65 7.51 -2.89
N ILE A 321 -12.98 7.44 -1.60
CA ILE A 321 -13.23 6.18 -0.91
C ILE A 321 -14.72 5.85 -0.82
N CYS A 322 -15.61 6.84 -0.99
CA CYS A 322 -17.05 6.67 -0.86
C CYS A 322 -17.73 6.38 -2.21
N GLN A 323 -18.79 5.59 -2.20
CA GLN A 323 -19.59 5.27 -3.39
C GLN A 323 -20.79 6.21 -3.59
N ASP A 324 -21.38 6.66 -2.48
CA ASP A 324 -22.55 7.53 -2.46
C ASP A 324 -22.63 8.38 -1.17
N GLU A 325 -23.71 9.15 -1.02
CA GLU A 325 -23.90 10.03 0.14
C GLU A 325 -24.13 9.26 1.46
N GLU A 326 -24.71 8.05 1.41
CA GLU A 326 -24.94 7.23 2.61
C GLU A 326 -23.61 6.66 3.12
N ASP A 327 -22.79 6.10 2.22
CA ASP A 327 -21.43 5.66 2.51
C ASP A 327 -20.57 6.81 3.02
N LEU A 328 -20.67 8.01 2.42
CA LEU A 328 -19.97 9.20 2.91
C LEU A 328 -20.32 9.54 4.36
N ILE A 329 -21.59 9.51 4.74
CA ILE A 329 -22.02 9.79 6.12
C ILE A 329 -21.43 8.76 7.09
N ASP A 330 -21.38 7.49 6.70
CA ASP A 330 -20.80 6.43 7.50
C ASP A 330 -19.27 6.57 7.63
N GLN A 331 -18.57 6.88 6.54
CA GLN A 331 -17.12 7.11 6.56
C GLN A 331 -16.71 8.32 7.39
N ILE A 332 -17.49 9.41 7.37
CA ILE A 332 -17.24 10.56 8.24
C ILE A 332 -17.41 10.17 9.71
N GLN A 333 -18.41 9.35 10.05
CA GLN A 333 -18.59 8.86 11.43
C GLN A 333 -17.42 8.01 11.89
N VAL A 334 -16.94 7.09 11.05
CA VAL A 334 -15.75 6.26 11.32
C VAL A 334 -14.53 7.15 11.53
N THR A 335 -14.28 8.07 10.59
CA THR A 335 -13.15 9.01 10.65
C THR A 335 -13.18 9.81 11.96
N VAL A 336 -14.31 10.44 12.31
CA VAL A 336 -14.40 11.24 13.54
C VAL A 336 -14.20 10.39 14.80
N ARG A 337 -14.76 9.18 14.84
CA ARG A 337 -14.55 8.26 15.98
C ARG A 337 -13.09 7.88 16.15
N HIS A 338 -12.42 7.54 15.05
CA HIS A 338 -11.00 7.17 15.01
C HIS A 338 -10.14 8.32 15.55
N GLU A 339 -10.32 9.51 14.98
CA GLU A 339 -9.57 10.71 15.34
C GLU A 339 -9.76 11.13 16.80
N VAL A 340 -11.00 11.04 17.31
CA VAL A 340 -11.29 11.30 18.73
C VAL A 340 -10.65 10.25 19.63
N GLY A 341 -10.64 8.99 19.21
CA GLY A 341 -10.00 7.92 19.97
C GLY A 341 -8.49 8.12 20.11
N HIS A 342 -7.80 8.46 19.02
CA HIS A 342 -6.36 8.82 19.05
C HIS A 342 -6.09 10.05 19.92
N TYR A 343 -6.94 11.08 19.84
CA TYR A 343 -6.83 12.25 20.71
C TYR A 343 -6.95 11.91 22.21
N LEU A 344 -7.65 10.83 22.54
CA LEU A 344 -7.76 10.32 23.91
C LEU A 344 -6.60 9.37 24.31
N GLY A 345 -5.66 9.12 23.40
CA GLY A 345 -4.50 8.25 23.62
C GLY A 345 -4.81 6.76 23.50
N LEU A 346 -5.85 6.38 22.75
CA LEU A 346 -6.10 4.99 22.37
C LEU A 346 -5.16 4.59 21.23
N ASP A 347 -4.67 3.36 21.24
CA ASP A 347 -3.98 2.77 20.10
C ASP A 347 -4.99 2.05 19.17
N GLU A 348 -4.53 1.60 18.00
CA GLU A 348 -5.40 0.94 17.00
C GLU A 348 -6.10 -0.32 17.58
N ASP A 349 -5.40 -1.11 18.40
CA ASP A 349 -5.98 -2.29 19.07
C ASP A 349 -7.12 -1.89 20.03
N ASP A 350 -6.95 -0.79 20.76
CA ASP A 350 -7.99 -0.23 21.61
C ASP A 350 -9.17 0.30 20.80
N LEU A 351 -8.93 0.92 19.63
CA LEU A 351 -9.97 1.40 18.74
C LEU A 351 -10.81 0.26 18.18
N GLU A 352 -10.19 -0.78 17.64
CA GLU A 352 -10.89 -1.97 17.12
C GLU A 352 -11.74 -2.63 18.21
N ARG A 353 -11.15 -2.84 19.40
CA ARG A 353 -11.84 -3.48 20.53
C ARG A 353 -13.06 -2.68 21.00
N LEU A 354 -13.00 -1.35 20.89
CA LEU A 354 -14.08 -0.45 21.28
C LEU A 354 -15.09 -0.19 20.16
N GLY A 355 -14.89 -0.79 18.98
CA GLY A 355 -15.70 -0.52 17.79
C GLY A 355 -15.60 0.95 17.37
N LEU A 356 -14.40 1.53 17.53
CA LEU A 356 -14.04 2.89 17.12
C LEU A 356 -13.21 2.92 15.83
N ALA A 357 -12.61 1.78 15.43
CA ALA A 357 -12.09 1.54 14.08
C ALA A 357 -13.20 1.29 13.04
#